data_AF-A0AAJ2TL23-F1
#
_entry.id   AF-A0AAJ2TL23-F1
#
_cell.length_a   1.000
_cell.length_b   1.000
_cell.length_c   1.000
_cell.angle_alpha   90.00
_cell.angle_beta   90.00
_cell.angle_gamma   90.00
#
_symmetry.space_group_name_H-M   'P 1'
#
loop_
_entity.id
_entity.type
_entity.pdbx_description
1 polymer ?
#
loop_
_entity_poly.entity_id
_entity_poly.type
_entity_poly.pdbx_seq_one_letter_code
_entity_poly.pdbx_strand_id
1 'polypeptide(L)'
;MNPLVNEFPVYETLANGNTIIIIYDLFILSLFLFELFLFYNKERLVEAVKQNKTKKIKPFRRFLVKLIVNYEYQGILMVTSALLIISLVVVSSHHRILMSELIGILGSFAVFIIVVFLVQHLFMKIDQFQDLVVSRFVDLIFYLVLGHYFVLFANFISPPSLPLGLVGLSFALILCFSVMIRAIANPSIIRSSVSKRRKYQETASILKGMLVLVVSEMSILYLMVYNCFKIDPNFYAANSDRTLDAFDMLYYMVISFATIGYGDIHPVRFNGMIYGELVAMVIGLASMFSTACFVGAVVAGAAQMSWSQSLESENHSDGSEQNEPSDRKSMITVVREKLKNKQL
;
A
#
# COMPACT_ATOMS: atom_id res chain seq x y z
N MET A 1 -33.68 30.52 -8.81
CA MET A 1 -32.72 29.81 -7.95
C MET A 1 -31.40 29.72 -8.72
N ASN A 2 -30.32 30.25 -8.15
CA ASN A 2 -29.02 30.43 -8.81
C ASN A 2 -28.42 29.10 -9.30
N PRO A 3 -27.95 29.00 -10.55
CA PRO A 3 -27.04 27.95 -10.98
C PRO A 3 -25.61 28.42 -10.67
N LEU A 4 -25.17 28.26 -9.42
CA LEU A 4 -23.82 28.66 -8.99
C LEU A 4 -23.02 27.52 -8.38
N VAL A 5 -23.36 26.28 -8.74
CA VAL A 5 -22.61 25.08 -8.33
C VAL A 5 -22.57 24.14 -9.52
N ASN A 6 -21.36 23.73 -9.91
CA ASN A 6 -21.02 22.71 -10.92
C ASN A 6 -20.75 23.14 -12.37
N GLU A 7 -19.99 24.20 -12.57
CA GLU A 7 -19.05 24.23 -13.70
C GLU A 7 -17.63 24.34 -13.16
N PHE A 8 -17.13 23.24 -12.57
CA PHE A 8 -15.69 23.03 -12.61
C PHE A 8 -15.35 22.86 -14.10
N PRO A 9 -14.48 23.69 -14.68
CA PRO A 9 -14.12 23.56 -16.08
C PRO A 9 -13.66 22.12 -16.30
N VAL A 10 -14.37 21.41 -17.17
CA VAL A 10 -13.93 20.13 -17.71
C VAL A 10 -12.66 20.44 -18.47
N TYR A 11 -11.52 20.39 -17.79
CA TYR A 11 -10.23 20.50 -18.44
C TYR A 11 -10.19 19.39 -19.49
N GLU A 12 -10.00 19.75 -20.75
CA GLU A 12 -9.49 18.80 -21.74
C GLU A 12 -8.29 18.10 -21.09
N THR A 13 -8.23 16.78 -21.20
CA THR A 13 -7.23 15.98 -20.51
C THR A 13 -5.83 16.47 -20.91
N LEU A 14 -5.14 17.13 -19.99
CA LEU A 14 -3.82 17.74 -20.19
C LEU A 14 -2.70 16.70 -20.22
N ALA A 15 -2.95 15.52 -19.64
CA ALA A 15 -1.97 14.45 -19.56
C ALA A 15 -2.55 13.10 -20.00
N ASN A 16 -1.74 12.33 -20.73
CA ASN A 16 -2.08 10.96 -21.09
C ASN A 16 -1.87 10.02 -19.90
N GLY A 17 -2.95 9.46 -19.36
CA GLY A 17 -2.94 8.53 -18.24
C GLY A 17 -2.14 7.26 -18.49
N ASN A 18 -2.08 6.75 -19.74
CA ASN A 18 -1.25 5.60 -20.08
C ASN A 18 0.23 5.90 -19.84
N THR A 19 0.68 7.07 -20.28
CA THR A 19 2.08 7.48 -20.13
C THR A 19 2.43 7.67 -18.66
N ILE A 20 1.56 8.33 -17.89
CA ILE A 20 1.79 8.55 -16.46
C ILE A 20 1.84 7.21 -15.72
N ILE A 21 0.87 6.32 -15.93
CA ILE A 21 0.81 5.07 -15.17
C ILE A 21 1.97 4.13 -15.52
N ILE A 22 2.37 4.04 -16.80
CA ILE A 22 3.53 3.21 -17.21
C ILE A 22 4.81 3.74 -16.58
N ILE A 23 5.08 5.04 -16.69
CA ILE A 23 6.30 5.64 -16.14
C ILE A 23 6.31 5.49 -14.62
N TYR A 24 5.17 5.71 -13.97
CA TYR A 24 5.03 5.59 -12.53
C TYR A 24 5.24 4.14 -12.04
N ASP A 25 4.54 3.16 -12.63
CA ASP A 25 4.67 1.75 -12.24
C ASP A 25 6.11 1.24 -12.48
N LEU A 26 6.73 1.61 -13.60
CA LEU A 26 8.14 1.30 -13.86
C LEU A 26 9.08 1.96 -12.84
N PHE A 27 8.82 3.21 -12.47
CA PHE A 27 9.59 3.92 -11.44
C PHE A 27 9.47 3.22 -10.08
N ILE A 28 8.25 2.86 -9.67
CA ILE A 28 8.00 2.16 -8.41
C ILE A 28 8.65 0.77 -8.40
N LEU A 29 8.55 0.01 -9.49
CA LEU A 29 9.22 -1.29 -9.62
C LEU A 29 10.75 -1.15 -9.58
N SER A 30 11.31 -0.15 -10.26
CA SER A 30 12.75 0.13 -10.24
C SER A 30 13.22 0.51 -8.84
N LEU A 31 12.45 1.34 -8.15
CA LEU A 31 12.70 1.74 -6.77
C LEU A 31 12.68 0.54 -5.83
N PHE A 32 11.70 -0.35 -5.96
CA PHE A 32 11.60 -1.57 -5.18
C PHE A 32 12.75 -2.55 -5.43
N LEU A 33 13.13 -2.76 -6.70
CA LEU A 33 14.30 -3.59 -7.04
C LEU A 33 15.59 -3.00 -6.45
N PHE A 34 15.71 -1.68 -6.48
CA PHE A 34 16.82 -0.97 -5.87
C PHE A 34 16.84 -1.13 -4.34
N GLU A 35 15.68 -1.05 -3.67
CA GLU A 35 15.57 -1.34 -2.24
C GLU A 35 15.97 -2.78 -1.89
N LEU A 36 15.50 -3.76 -2.67
CA LEU A 36 15.81 -5.16 -2.45
C LEU A 36 17.31 -5.44 -2.65
N PHE A 37 17.91 -4.83 -3.68
CA PHE A 37 19.35 -4.83 -3.90
C PHE A 37 20.10 -4.26 -2.68
N LEU A 38 19.64 -3.14 -2.13
CA LEU A 38 20.25 -2.52 -0.97
C LEU A 38 20.07 -3.35 0.29
N PHE A 39 18.90 -3.97 0.48
CA PHE A 39 18.60 -4.84 1.60
C PHE A 39 19.56 -6.04 1.62
N TYR A 40 19.71 -6.73 0.49
CA TYR A 40 20.59 -7.90 0.39
C TYR A 40 22.07 -7.53 0.55
N ASN A 41 22.47 -6.32 0.14
CA ASN A 41 23.83 -5.82 0.29
C ASN A 41 24.05 -5.00 1.57
N LYS A 42 23.05 -4.88 2.45
CA LYS A 42 23.08 -3.99 3.62
C LYS A 42 24.23 -4.33 4.55
N GLU A 43 24.42 -5.60 4.88
CA GLU A 43 25.50 -6.04 5.77
C GLU A 43 26.87 -5.74 5.17
N ARG A 44 27.07 -6.06 3.88
CA ARG A 44 28.31 -5.73 3.15
C ARG A 44 28.57 -4.22 3.08
N LEU A 45 27.53 -3.40 2.90
CA LEU A 45 27.65 -1.94 2.86
C LEU A 45 27.95 -1.37 4.25
N VAL A 46 27.29 -1.87 5.29
CA VAL A 46 27.50 -1.46 6.69
C VAL A 46 28.87 -1.90 7.20
N GLU A 47 29.31 -3.11 6.89
CA GLU A 47 30.66 -3.59 7.17
C GLU A 47 31.71 -2.77 6.43
N ALA A 48 31.47 -2.48 5.14
CA ALA A 48 32.35 -1.59 4.38
C ALA A 48 32.42 -0.20 5.03
N VAL A 49 31.30 0.36 5.52
CA VAL A 49 31.26 1.64 6.24
C VAL A 49 31.99 1.56 7.60
N LYS A 50 31.80 0.49 8.38
CA LYS A 50 32.50 0.25 9.66
C LYS A 50 34.01 0.08 9.49
N GLN A 51 34.45 -0.56 8.41
CA GLN A 51 35.87 -0.70 8.07
C GLN A 51 36.51 0.61 7.58
N ASN A 52 35.74 1.69 7.33
CA ASN A 52 36.27 3.00 6.92
C ASN A 52 36.79 3.87 8.07
N LYS A 53 37.13 3.31 9.22
CA LYS A 53 38.07 4.03 10.11
C LYS A 53 39.42 4.29 9.44
N THR A 54 39.74 3.62 8.31
CA THR A 54 41.08 3.68 7.68
C THR A 54 41.11 3.90 6.15
N LYS A 55 40.00 3.90 5.39
CA LYS A 55 40.00 4.20 3.93
C LYS A 55 38.86 5.12 3.49
N LYS A 56 39.11 5.96 2.47
CA LYS A 56 38.11 6.87 1.87
C LYS A 56 37.10 6.10 1.02
N ILE A 57 35.81 6.28 1.31
CA ILE A 57 34.69 5.76 0.51
C ILE A 57 34.62 6.49 -0.84
N LYS A 58 34.45 5.75 -1.95
CA LYS A 58 34.17 6.33 -3.27
C LYS A 58 32.87 7.17 -3.24
N PRO A 59 32.82 8.34 -3.88
CA PRO A 59 31.69 9.28 -3.78
C PRO A 59 30.33 8.65 -4.10
N PHE A 60 30.27 7.77 -5.10
CA PHE A 60 29.06 7.04 -5.48
C PHE A 60 28.48 6.17 -4.35
N ARG A 61 29.33 5.49 -3.56
CA ARG A 61 28.87 4.67 -2.43
C ARG A 61 28.34 5.52 -1.28
N ARG A 62 28.92 6.70 -1.05
CA ARG A 62 28.43 7.65 -0.04
C ARG A 62 27.06 8.23 -0.44
N PHE A 63 26.87 8.48 -1.74
CA PHE A 63 25.58 8.88 -2.29
C PHE A 63 24.51 7.80 -2.06
N LEU A 64 24.80 6.54 -2.39
CA LEU A 64 23.87 5.42 -2.15
C LEU A 64 23.46 5.31 -0.67
N VAL A 65 24.41 5.39 0.27
CA VAL A 65 24.09 5.33 1.71
C VAL A 65 23.23 6.51 2.17
N LYS A 66 23.49 7.72 1.68
CA LYS A 66 22.62 8.88 1.97
C LYS A 66 21.21 8.70 1.41
N LEU A 67 21.09 8.14 0.20
CA LEU A 67 19.81 7.90 -0.44
C LEU A 67 18.98 6.87 0.34
N ILE A 68 19.62 5.81 0.86
CA ILE A 68 18.99 4.82 1.76
C ILE A 68 18.38 5.51 2.99
N VAL A 69 19.19 6.30 3.70
CA VAL A 69 18.75 6.94 4.94
C VAL A 69 17.64 7.95 4.64
N ASN A 70 17.73 8.71 3.55
CA ASN A 70 16.68 9.67 3.24
C ASN A 70 15.36 8.99 2.84
N TYR A 71 15.45 7.90 2.09
CA TYR A 71 14.29 7.12 1.66
C TYR A 71 13.57 6.43 2.84
N GLU A 72 14.31 5.87 3.80
CA GLU A 72 13.76 5.22 4.99
C GLU A 72 12.90 6.18 5.85
N TYR A 73 13.18 7.49 5.80
CA TYR A 73 12.43 8.51 6.53
C TYR A 73 11.41 9.28 5.68
N GLN A 74 11.59 9.36 4.35
CA GLN A 74 10.81 10.23 3.45
C GLN A 74 10.25 9.51 2.21
N GLY A 75 10.15 8.18 2.21
CA GLY A 75 9.76 7.39 1.03
C GLY A 75 8.47 7.86 0.34
N ILE A 76 7.40 8.08 1.10
CA ILE A 76 6.12 8.59 0.56
C ILE A 76 6.25 9.97 -0.06
N LEU A 77 7.00 10.87 0.57
CA LEU A 77 7.26 12.21 0.02
C LEU A 77 8.06 12.12 -1.28
N MET A 78 9.03 11.20 -1.35
CA MET A 78 9.82 10.97 -2.56
C MET A 78 8.95 10.43 -3.70
N VAL A 79 8.09 9.45 -3.42
CA VAL A 79 7.18 8.83 -4.41
C VAL A 79 6.16 9.85 -4.91
N THR A 80 5.53 10.61 -4.02
CA THR A 80 4.55 11.66 -4.39
C THR A 80 5.22 12.80 -5.16
N SER A 81 6.45 13.18 -4.80
CA SER A 81 7.24 14.16 -5.56
C SER A 81 7.61 13.65 -6.95
N ALA A 82 8.00 12.37 -7.07
CA ALA A 82 8.28 11.75 -8.35
C ALA A 82 7.04 11.73 -9.25
N LEU A 83 5.87 11.38 -8.71
CA LEU A 83 4.59 11.42 -9.42
C LEU A 83 4.25 12.82 -9.93
N LEU A 84 4.51 13.86 -9.12
CA LEU A 84 4.37 15.27 -9.52
C LEU A 84 5.31 15.63 -10.66
N ILE A 85 6.58 15.27 -10.56
CA ILE A 85 7.57 15.53 -11.62
C ILE A 85 7.16 14.83 -12.92
N ILE A 86 6.80 13.55 -12.85
CA ILE A 86 6.34 12.76 -14.02
C ILE A 86 5.12 13.45 -14.65
N SER A 87 4.14 13.82 -13.83
CA SER A 87 2.91 14.46 -14.32
C SER A 87 3.20 15.81 -14.99
N LEU A 88 4.04 16.66 -14.38
CA LEU A 88 4.42 17.95 -14.95
C LEU A 88 5.22 17.80 -16.25
N VAL A 89 6.13 16.82 -16.32
CA VAL A 89 6.91 16.54 -17.54
C VAL A 89 5.99 16.07 -18.66
N VAL A 90 5.08 15.14 -18.38
CA VAL A 90 4.12 14.64 -19.38
C VAL A 90 3.22 15.77 -19.89
N VAL A 91 2.64 16.58 -19.00
CA VAL A 91 1.82 17.74 -19.39
C VAL A 91 2.64 18.73 -20.23
N SER A 92 3.84 19.10 -19.77
CA SER A 92 4.69 20.09 -20.44
C SER A 92 5.20 19.62 -21.80
N SER A 93 5.26 18.30 -22.04
CA SER A 93 5.70 17.75 -23.34
C SER A 93 4.63 17.85 -24.42
N HIS A 94 3.34 17.91 -24.05
CA HIS A 94 2.23 17.88 -25.00
C HIS A 94 1.64 19.27 -25.23
N HIS A 95 1.63 20.15 -24.22
CA HIS A 95 1.02 21.48 -24.32
C HIS A 95 1.82 22.55 -23.57
N ARG A 96 1.66 23.81 -24.02
CA ARG A 96 2.11 24.98 -23.24
C ARG A 96 1.14 25.20 -22.09
N ILE A 97 1.64 25.01 -20.87
CA ILE A 97 0.85 25.10 -19.65
C ILE A 97 0.41 26.55 -19.40
N LEU A 98 -0.90 26.78 -19.31
CA LEU A 98 -1.45 28.06 -18.86
C LEU A 98 -1.32 28.19 -17.33
N MET A 99 -1.24 29.42 -16.82
CA MET A 99 -1.09 29.64 -15.37
C MET A 99 -2.29 29.11 -14.56
N SER A 100 -3.50 29.15 -15.11
CA SER A 100 -4.70 28.57 -14.50
C SER A 100 -4.62 27.04 -14.37
N GLU A 101 -4.14 26.36 -15.42
CA GLU A 101 -3.95 24.91 -15.44
C GLU A 101 -2.87 24.48 -14.45
N LEU A 102 -1.77 25.23 -14.36
CA LEU A 102 -0.72 24.99 -13.38
C LEU A 102 -1.25 25.05 -11.95
N ILE A 103 -2.09 26.05 -11.64
CA ILE A 103 -2.74 26.17 -10.32
C ILE A 103 -3.67 24.98 -10.07
N GLY A 104 -4.43 24.54 -11.08
CA GLY A 104 -5.29 23.35 -10.99
C GLY A 104 -4.52 22.06 -10.71
N ILE A 105 -3.41 21.84 -11.42
CA ILE A 105 -2.52 20.70 -11.21
C ILE A 105 -1.93 20.72 -9.79
N LEU A 106 -1.37 21.87 -9.37
CA LEU A 106 -0.81 22.02 -8.03
C LEU A 106 -1.85 21.83 -6.93
N GLY A 107 -3.08 22.35 -7.14
CA GLY A 107 -4.20 22.15 -6.23
C GLY A 107 -4.60 20.68 -6.09
N SER A 108 -4.72 19.96 -7.21
CA SER A 108 -4.98 18.52 -7.23
C SER A 108 -3.91 17.74 -6.48
N PHE A 109 -2.63 18.07 -6.69
CA PHE A 109 -1.52 17.47 -5.95
C PHE A 109 -1.52 17.80 -4.46
N ALA A 110 -1.87 19.04 -4.07
CA ALA A 110 -1.96 19.41 -2.66
C ALA A 110 -3.05 18.62 -1.95
N VAL A 111 -4.24 18.51 -2.56
CA VAL A 111 -5.34 17.67 -2.04
C VAL A 111 -4.90 16.22 -1.96
N PHE A 112 -4.27 15.71 -3.02
CA PHE A 112 -3.77 14.35 -3.07
C PHE A 112 -2.78 14.08 -1.92
N ILE A 113 -1.77 14.94 -1.72
CA ILE A 113 -0.78 14.81 -0.64
C ILE A 113 -1.46 14.81 0.74
N ILE A 114 -2.47 15.66 0.96
CA ILE A 114 -3.23 15.69 2.22
C ILE A 114 -3.93 14.34 2.44
N VAL A 115 -4.59 13.81 1.41
CA VAL A 115 -5.25 12.49 1.47
C VAL A 115 -4.23 11.39 1.71
N VAL A 116 -3.10 11.38 0.98
CA VAL A 116 -2.01 10.40 1.18
C VAL A 116 -1.52 10.44 2.63
N PHE A 117 -1.29 11.62 3.18
CA PHE A 117 -0.80 11.78 4.54
C PHE A 117 -1.84 11.33 5.58
N LEU A 118 -3.12 11.60 5.34
CA LEU A 118 -4.22 11.14 6.19
C LEU A 118 -4.37 9.62 6.17
N VAL A 119 -4.35 9.02 4.98
CA VAL A 119 -4.37 7.56 4.78
C VAL A 119 -3.14 6.95 5.43
N GLN A 120 -1.94 7.46 5.16
CA GLN A 120 -0.71 7.03 5.82
C GLN A 120 -0.82 7.14 7.35
N HIS A 121 -1.38 8.21 7.89
CA HIS A 121 -1.53 8.35 9.33
C HIS A 121 -2.43 7.27 9.92
N LEU A 122 -3.50 6.90 9.20
CA LEU A 122 -4.44 5.87 9.58
C LEU A 122 -3.81 4.46 9.47
N PHE A 123 -3.02 4.20 8.42
CA PHE A 123 -2.49 2.88 8.10
C PHE A 123 -1.05 2.61 8.60
N MET A 124 -0.12 3.58 8.55
CA MET A 124 1.33 3.39 8.82
C MET A 124 1.76 3.71 10.25
N LYS A 125 0.97 4.44 11.05
CA LYS A 125 1.21 4.48 12.52
C LYS A 125 0.95 3.14 13.20
N ILE A 126 0.44 2.19 12.42
CA ILE A 126 0.26 0.83 12.81
C ILE A 126 1.57 0.09 12.46
N ASP A 127 2.58 0.21 13.33
CA ASP A 127 3.90 -0.42 13.20
C ASP A 127 3.77 -1.95 13.37
N GLN A 128 3.33 -2.63 12.30
CA GLN A 128 2.76 -3.98 12.36
C GLN A 128 3.70 -5.10 11.91
N PHE A 129 4.61 -4.82 10.99
CA PHE A 129 5.42 -5.85 10.35
C PHE A 129 6.86 -5.73 10.82
N GLN A 130 7.34 -6.69 11.62
CA GLN A 130 8.75 -6.76 12.02
C GLN A 130 9.66 -7.12 10.86
N ASP A 131 9.18 -7.96 9.96
CA ASP A 131 9.97 -8.37 8.81
C ASP A 131 10.09 -7.21 7.83
N LEU A 132 11.32 -6.71 7.74
CA LEU A 132 11.66 -5.58 6.90
C LEU A 132 11.40 -5.88 5.42
N VAL A 133 11.45 -7.15 4.99
CA VAL A 133 11.10 -7.54 3.62
C VAL A 133 9.60 -7.42 3.39
N VAL A 134 8.77 -7.91 4.32
CA VAL A 134 7.31 -7.86 4.20
C VAL A 134 6.80 -6.42 4.29
N SER A 135 7.35 -5.61 5.17
CA SER A 135 7.05 -4.18 5.23
C SER A 135 7.28 -3.50 3.87
N ARG A 136 8.35 -3.87 3.15
CA ARG A 136 8.69 -3.29 1.83
C ARG A 136 7.73 -3.75 0.73
N PHE A 137 7.26 -5.00 0.79
CA PHE A 137 6.19 -5.46 -0.10
C PHE A 137 4.87 -4.73 0.16
N VAL A 138 4.54 -4.46 1.42
CA VAL A 138 3.34 -3.66 1.78
C VAL A 138 3.49 -2.22 1.29
N ASP A 139 4.67 -1.60 1.47
CA ASP A 139 4.98 -0.28 0.90
C ASP A 139 4.80 -0.26 -0.62
N LEU A 140 5.30 -1.28 -1.32
CA LEU A 140 5.14 -1.43 -2.78
C LEU A 140 3.66 -1.50 -3.19
N ILE A 141 2.86 -2.32 -2.50
CA ILE A 141 1.41 -2.42 -2.75
C ILE A 141 0.76 -1.05 -2.57
N PHE A 142 1.07 -0.37 -1.47
CA PHE A 142 0.54 0.96 -1.17
C PHE A 142 0.90 1.97 -2.27
N TYR A 143 2.17 2.01 -2.72
CA TYR A 143 2.60 2.93 -3.77
C TYR A 143 1.94 2.67 -5.11
N LEU A 144 1.73 1.40 -5.49
CA LEU A 144 1.02 1.05 -6.72
C LEU A 144 -0.44 1.50 -6.67
N VAL A 145 -1.13 1.19 -5.57
CA VAL A 145 -2.52 1.63 -5.31
C VAL A 145 -2.61 3.15 -5.36
N LEU A 146 -1.65 3.84 -4.75
CA LEU A 146 -1.59 5.28 -4.67
C LEU A 146 -1.48 5.95 -6.05
N GLY A 147 -0.63 5.42 -6.94
CA GLY A 147 -0.50 5.93 -8.31
C GLY A 147 -1.77 5.73 -9.13
N HIS A 148 -2.41 4.57 -8.99
CA HIS A 148 -3.67 4.27 -9.68
C HIS A 148 -4.81 5.17 -9.19
N TYR A 149 -4.91 5.44 -7.87
CA TYR A 149 -5.83 6.44 -7.33
C TYR A 149 -5.58 7.81 -7.94
N PHE A 150 -4.32 8.25 -8.00
CA PHE A 150 -4.00 9.54 -8.57
C PHE A 150 -4.45 9.66 -10.02
N VAL A 151 -4.07 8.69 -10.86
CA VAL A 151 -4.39 8.71 -12.30
C VAL A 151 -5.90 8.65 -12.54
N LEU A 152 -6.65 7.89 -11.75
CA LEU A 152 -8.10 7.73 -11.96
C LEU A 152 -8.94 8.91 -11.45
N PHE A 153 -8.50 9.60 -10.41
CA PHE A 153 -9.24 10.69 -9.77
C PHE A 153 -8.73 12.09 -10.14
N ALA A 154 -7.53 12.21 -10.72
CA ALA A 154 -7.03 13.49 -11.21
C ALA A 154 -7.77 13.88 -12.50
N ASN A 155 -8.67 14.85 -12.41
CA ASN A 155 -9.50 15.30 -13.54
C ASN A 155 -8.71 15.83 -14.75
N PHE A 156 -7.45 16.22 -14.58
CA PHE A 156 -6.60 16.69 -15.68
C PHE A 156 -5.88 15.54 -16.42
N ILE A 157 -5.97 14.31 -15.92
CA ILE A 157 -5.35 13.12 -16.50
C ILE A 157 -6.43 12.31 -17.22
N SER A 158 -6.16 11.90 -18.45
CA SER A 158 -7.06 10.98 -19.16
C SER A 158 -7.10 9.62 -18.45
N PRO A 159 -8.25 8.92 -18.41
CA PRO A 159 -8.25 7.56 -17.88
C PRO A 159 -7.26 6.68 -18.65
N PRO A 160 -6.54 5.76 -17.97
CA PRO A 160 -5.65 4.84 -18.65
C PRO A 160 -6.48 3.82 -19.43
N SER A 161 -5.85 3.13 -20.37
CA SER A 161 -6.48 2.02 -21.08
C SER A 161 -6.83 0.92 -20.09
N LEU A 162 -7.98 0.30 -20.32
CA LEU A 162 -8.56 -0.67 -19.41
C LEU A 162 -7.60 -1.83 -19.11
N PRO A 163 -6.95 -2.48 -20.11
CA PRO A 163 -6.00 -3.55 -19.85
C PRO A 163 -4.82 -3.09 -18.99
N LEU A 164 -4.32 -1.87 -19.23
CA LEU A 164 -3.14 -1.35 -18.54
C LEU A 164 -3.44 -1.10 -17.06
N GLY A 165 -4.56 -0.46 -16.75
CA GLY A 165 -5.02 -0.25 -15.37
C GLY A 165 -5.26 -1.58 -14.65
N LEU A 166 -5.89 -2.55 -15.32
CA LEU A 166 -6.14 -3.86 -14.72
C LEU A 166 -4.86 -4.67 -14.49
N VAL A 167 -3.85 -4.59 -15.37
CA VAL A 167 -2.58 -5.32 -15.19
C VAL A 167 -1.82 -4.82 -13.96
N GLY A 168 -1.68 -3.50 -13.80
CA GLY A 168 -1.03 -2.90 -12.63
C GLY A 168 -1.74 -3.26 -11.32
N LEU A 169 -3.07 -3.18 -11.30
CA LEU A 169 -3.89 -3.56 -10.14
C LEU A 169 -3.87 -5.07 -9.86
N SER A 170 -3.87 -5.91 -10.89
CA SER A 170 -3.75 -7.36 -10.73
C SER A 170 -2.38 -7.76 -10.14
N PHE A 171 -1.32 -7.07 -10.55
CA PHE A 171 0.01 -7.26 -9.96
C PHE A 171 0.01 -6.87 -8.47
N ALA A 172 -0.60 -5.73 -8.12
CA ALA A 172 -0.76 -5.33 -6.71
C ALA A 172 -1.59 -6.36 -5.91
N LEU A 173 -2.65 -6.91 -6.49
CA LEU A 173 -3.49 -7.95 -5.87
C LEU A 173 -2.70 -9.24 -5.59
N ILE A 174 -1.92 -9.71 -6.58
CA ILE A 174 -1.06 -10.90 -6.43
C ILE A 174 -0.01 -10.68 -5.34
N LEU A 175 0.58 -9.49 -5.26
CA LEU A 175 1.50 -9.14 -4.18
C LEU A 175 0.80 -9.15 -2.82
N CYS A 176 -0.42 -8.61 -2.73
CA CYS A 176 -1.22 -8.62 -1.51
C CYS A 176 -1.47 -10.05 -1.02
N PHE A 177 -1.90 -10.95 -1.90
CA PHE A 177 -2.05 -12.37 -1.56
C PHE A 177 -0.74 -13.04 -1.18
N SER A 178 0.36 -12.73 -1.87
CA SER A 178 1.68 -13.26 -1.55
C SER A 178 2.11 -12.87 -0.13
N VAL A 179 1.80 -11.65 0.31
CA VAL A 179 2.04 -11.20 1.68
C VAL A 179 1.10 -11.89 2.67
N MET A 180 -0.19 -12.03 2.36
CA MET A 180 -1.16 -12.74 3.22
C MET A 180 -0.80 -14.21 3.45
N ILE A 181 -0.36 -14.93 2.42
CA ILE A 181 0.10 -16.33 2.56
C ILE A 181 1.31 -16.41 3.48
N ARG A 182 2.30 -15.52 3.31
CA ARG A 182 3.50 -15.48 4.16
C ARG A 182 3.15 -15.16 5.61
N ALA A 183 2.22 -14.22 5.80
CA ALA A 183 1.68 -13.84 7.09
C ALA A 183 1.04 -15.03 7.84
N ILE A 184 0.33 -15.91 7.13
CA ILE A 184 -0.28 -17.12 7.71
C ILE A 184 0.75 -18.24 7.92
N ALA A 185 1.59 -18.49 6.92
CA ALA A 185 2.58 -19.56 6.97
C ALA A 185 3.62 -19.35 8.08
N ASN A 186 3.95 -18.09 8.37
CA ASN A 186 4.81 -17.75 9.48
C ASN A 186 4.30 -16.49 10.21
N PRO A 187 3.44 -16.65 11.23
CA PRO A 187 2.85 -15.53 11.97
C PRO A 187 3.90 -14.65 12.68
N SER A 188 5.13 -15.16 12.88
CA SER A 188 6.22 -14.38 13.48
C SER A 188 6.69 -13.21 12.60
N ILE A 189 6.35 -13.21 11.31
CA ILE A 189 6.64 -12.14 10.34
C ILE A 189 5.84 -10.84 10.67
N ILE A 190 4.63 -10.97 11.24
CA ILE A 190 3.75 -9.85 11.65
C ILE A 190 3.90 -9.55 13.15
N ARG A 191 4.87 -10.16 13.82
CA ARG A 191 5.09 -9.91 15.25
C ARG A 191 5.55 -8.46 15.41
N SER A 192 5.04 -7.69 16.36
CA SER A 192 5.66 -6.42 16.76
C SER A 192 6.58 -6.66 17.96
N SER A 193 7.69 -5.92 18.11
CA SER A 193 8.75 -6.25 19.10
C SER A 193 8.38 -5.73 20.48
N VAL A 194 7.16 -6.03 20.92
CA VAL A 194 6.69 -5.54 22.20
C VAL A 194 7.22 -6.46 23.29
N SER A 195 7.87 -5.83 24.26
CA SER A 195 8.28 -6.36 25.56
C SER A 195 7.38 -7.52 26.02
N LYS A 196 8.00 -8.58 26.58
CA LYS A 196 7.46 -9.80 27.21
C LYS A 196 6.19 -9.67 28.10
N ARG A 197 5.62 -8.48 28.28
CA ARG A 197 4.65 -8.15 29.32
C ARG A 197 3.18 -8.29 28.92
N ARG A 198 2.82 -8.71 27.69
CA ARG A 198 1.41 -9.10 27.39
C ARG A 198 1.30 -9.89 26.08
N LYS A 199 1.27 -11.22 26.16
CA LYS A 199 1.02 -12.16 25.04
C LYS A 199 -0.29 -11.85 24.28
N TYR A 200 -1.30 -11.28 24.96
CA TYR A 200 -2.55 -10.79 24.34
C TYR A 200 -2.33 -9.76 23.23
N GLN A 201 -1.22 -9.02 23.27
CA GLN A 201 -0.87 -8.04 22.22
C GLN A 201 -0.34 -8.71 20.95
N GLU A 202 0.11 -9.97 21.00
CA GLU A 202 0.69 -10.69 19.85
C GLU A 202 -0.41 -11.19 18.89
N THR A 203 -1.48 -11.80 19.40
CA THR A 203 -2.63 -12.19 18.54
C THR A 203 -3.34 -10.97 17.97
N ALA A 204 -3.45 -9.90 18.77
CA ALA A 204 -4.03 -8.63 18.32
C ALA A 204 -3.19 -7.98 17.21
N SER A 205 -1.86 -8.11 17.21
CA SER A 205 -1.01 -7.54 16.16
C SER A 205 -1.18 -8.27 14.83
N ILE A 206 -1.25 -9.61 14.86
CA ILE A 206 -1.52 -10.43 13.67
C ILE A 206 -2.90 -10.10 13.08
N LEU A 207 -3.94 -10.06 13.90
CA LEU A 207 -5.29 -9.75 13.45
C LEU A 207 -5.38 -8.36 12.82
N LYS A 208 -4.76 -7.37 13.47
CA LYS A 208 -4.71 -6.00 12.96
C LYS A 208 -3.94 -5.97 11.62
N GLY A 209 -2.88 -6.77 11.46
CA GLY A 209 -2.07 -6.82 10.23
C GLY A 209 -2.84 -7.44 9.06
N MET A 210 -3.56 -8.52 9.34
CA MET A 210 -4.48 -9.12 8.37
C MET A 210 -5.59 -8.15 7.97
N LEU A 211 -6.16 -7.41 8.92
CA LEU A 211 -7.18 -6.39 8.62
C LEU A 211 -6.65 -5.32 7.66
N VAL A 212 -5.42 -4.84 7.85
CA VAL A 212 -4.79 -3.87 6.93
C VAL A 212 -4.63 -4.44 5.52
N LEU A 213 -4.23 -5.71 5.40
CA LEU A 213 -4.12 -6.38 4.10
C LEU A 213 -5.48 -6.55 3.41
N VAL A 214 -6.53 -6.95 4.15
CA VAL A 214 -7.90 -7.04 3.62
C VAL A 214 -8.40 -5.68 3.13
N VAL A 215 -8.15 -4.61 3.88
CA VAL A 215 -8.57 -3.26 3.44
C VAL A 215 -7.76 -2.80 2.22
N SER A 216 -6.48 -3.17 2.13
CA SER A 216 -5.65 -2.91 0.95
C SER A 216 -6.18 -3.65 -0.27
N GLU A 217 -6.55 -4.92 -0.11
CA GLU A 217 -7.20 -5.73 -1.13
C GLU A 217 -8.52 -5.12 -1.61
N MET A 218 -9.42 -4.75 -0.69
CA MET A 218 -10.68 -4.06 -1.05
C MET A 218 -10.42 -2.76 -1.81
N SER A 219 -9.36 -2.02 -1.46
CA SER A 219 -8.97 -0.80 -2.17
C SER A 219 -8.51 -1.09 -3.60
N ILE A 220 -7.74 -2.17 -3.81
CA ILE A 220 -7.33 -2.62 -5.15
C ILE A 220 -8.55 -3.01 -5.99
N LEU A 221 -9.46 -3.82 -5.42
CA LEU A 221 -10.68 -4.25 -6.09
C LEU A 221 -11.59 -3.07 -6.45
N TYR A 222 -11.72 -2.09 -5.57
CA TYR A 222 -12.45 -0.85 -5.86
C TYR A 222 -11.85 -0.10 -7.05
N LEU A 223 -10.53 0.04 -7.10
CA LEU A 223 -9.87 0.67 -8.24
C LEU A 223 -10.07 -0.11 -9.54
N MET A 224 -10.17 -1.44 -9.50
CA MET A 224 -10.46 -2.25 -10.70
C MET A 224 -11.88 -1.97 -11.21
N VAL A 225 -12.88 -1.95 -10.32
CA VAL A 225 -14.27 -1.59 -10.66
C VAL A 225 -14.35 -0.16 -11.19
N TYR A 226 -13.74 0.78 -10.48
CA TYR A 226 -13.76 2.19 -10.84
C TYR A 226 -13.02 2.44 -12.16
N ASN A 227 -11.96 1.70 -12.47
CA ASN A 227 -11.28 1.77 -13.76
C ASN A 227 -12.22 1.41 -14.91
N CYS A 228 -12.97 0.30 -14.79
CA CYS A 228 -13.98 -0.08 -15.79
C CYS A 228 -15.07 0.99 -15.93
N PHE A 229 -15.63 1.45 -14.81
CA PHE A 229 -16.70 2.45 -14.78
C PHE A 229 -16.26 3.81 -15.35
N LYS A 230 -15.04 4.26 -15.02
CA LYS A 230 -14.52 5.57 -15.44
C LYS A 230 -14.23 5.61 -16.94
N ILE A 231 -13.84 4.47 -17.53
CA ILE A 231 -13.60 4.35 -18.98
C ILE A 231 -14.93 4.29 -19.73
N ASP A 232 -15.82 3.41 -19.29
CA ASP A 232 -17.18 3.33 -19.86
C ASP A 232 -18.18 2.87 -18.79
N PRO A 233 -19.14 3.73 -18.38
CA PRO A 233 -20.17 3.37 -17.42
C PRO A 233 -21.01 2.16 -17.85
N ASN A 234 -21.12 1.88 -19.16
CA ASN A 234 -21.93 0.78 -19.69
C ASN A 234 -21.38 -0.61 -19.35
N PHE A 235 -20.19 -0.73 -18.77
CA PHE A 235 -19.73 -1.99 -18.18
C PHE A 235 -20.55 -2.43 -16.97
N TYR A 236 -21.36 -1.52 -16.39
CA TYR A 236 -22.26 -1.79 -15.27
C TYR A 236 -23.67 -1.35 -15.60
N ALA A 237 -24.63 -2.26 -15.42
CA ALA A 237 -26.05 -1.97 -15.54
C ALA A 237 -26.68 -1.86 -14.14
N ALA A 238 -27.67 -1.01 -14.01
CA ALA A 238 -28.46 -0.85 -12.79
C ALA A 238 -29.95 -1.00 -13.07
N ASN A 239 -30.70 -1.50 -12.10
CA ASN A 239 -32.14 -1.67 -12.22
C ASN A 239 -32.93 -0.36 -12.09
N SER A 240 -32.25 0.74 -11.73
CA SER A 240 -32.81 2.07 -11.58
C SER A 240 -32.35 2.99 -12.72
N ASP A 241 -33.22 3.88 -13.18
CA ASP A 241 -32.91 4.87 -14.23
C ASP A 241 -31.94 5.99 -13.79
N ARG A 242 -31.40 5.93 -12.56
CA ARG A 242 -30.45 6.93 -12.07
C ARG A 242 -29.05 6.67 -12.64
N THR A 243 -28.31 7.75 -12.87
CA THR A 243 -26.89 7.66 -13.23
C THR A 243 -26.09 7.13 -12.04
N LEU A 244 -25.23 6.16 -12.31
CA LEU A 244 -24.30 5.63 -11.31
C LEU A 244 -23.16 6.61 -11.04
N ASP A 245 -22.65 6.61 -9.82
CA ASP A 245 -21.50 7.40 -9.40
C ASP A 245 -20.36 6.56 -8.79
N ALA A 246 -19.32 7.23 -8.30
CA ALA A 246 -18.17 6.56 -7.69
C ALA A 246 -18.51 5.83 -6.37
N PHE A 247 -19.55 6.25 -5.65
CA PHE A 247 -20.02 5.61 -4.42
C PHE A 247 -20.85 4.37 -4.72
N ASP A 248 -21.61 4.36 -5.81
CA ASP A 248 -22.28 3.17 -6.31
C ASP A 248 -21.28 2.06 -6.66
N MET A 249 -20.15 2.41 -7.25
CA MET A 249 -19.07 1.46 -7.53
C MET A 249 -18.41 0.93 -6.25
N LEU A 250 -18.29 1.77 -5.23
CA LEU A 250 -17.81 1.36 -3.90
C LEU A 250 -18.80 0.40 -3.26
N TYR A 251 -20.09 0.74 -3.29
CA TYR A 251 -21.17 -0.10 -2.79
C TYR A 251 -21.17 -1.46 -3.50
N TYR A 252 -21.17 -1.47 -4.84
CA TYR A 252 -21.08 -2.69 -5.65
C TYR A 252 -19.88 -3.55 -5.24
N MET A 253 -18.68 -2.97 -5.15
CA MET A 253 -17.48 -3.70 -4.71
C MET A 253 -17.68 -4.33 -3.33
N VAL A 254 -18.20 -3.57 -2.35
CA VAL A 254 -18.41 -4.04 -0.98
C VAL A 254 -19.41 -5.19 -0.92
N ILE A 255 -20.58 -5.07 -1.58
CA ILE A 255 -21.60 -6.13 -1.55
C ILE A 255 -21.17 -7.39 -2.29
N SER A 256 -20.38 -7.25 -3.37
CA SER A 256 -19.82 -8.37 -4.11
C SER A 256 -18.70 -9.05 -3.33
N PHE A 257 -17.81 -8.29 -2.70
CA PHE A 257 -16.75 -8.83 -1.85
C PHE A 257 -17.33 -9.53 -0.61
N ALA A 258 -18.37 -8.97 0.00
CA ALA A 258 -19.10 -9.59 1.09
C ALA A 258 -19.94 -10.81 0.67
N THR A 259 -19.97 -11.15 -0.63
CA THR A 259 -20.76 -12.26 -1.21
C THR A 259 -22.28 -12.12 -1.00
N ILE A 260 -22.77 -10.90 -0.75
CA ILE A 260 -24.20 -10.61 -0.59
C ILE A 260 -24.87 -10.53 -1.96
N GLY A 261 -24.31 -9.73 -2.87
CA GLY A 261 -24.70 -9.68 -4.28
C GLY A 261 -26.19 -9.39 -4.54
N TYR A 262 -26.69 -8.23 -4.08
CA TYR A 262 -28.11 -7.85 -4.27
C TYR A 262 -28.58 -7.82 -5.74
N GLY A 263 -27.66 -7.64 -6.69
CA GLY A 263 -27.96 -7.67 -8.14
C GLY A 263 -28.65 -6.41 -8.67
N ASP A 264 -28.73 -5.36 -7.85
CA ASP A 264 -29.23 -4.03 -8.20
C ASP A 264 -28.26 -3.27 -9.12
N ILE A 265 -26.97 -3.51 -8.97
CA ILE A 265 -25.90 -3.16 -9.91
C ILE A 265 -25.18 -4.44 -10.30
N HIS A 266 -25.02 -4.68 -11.61
CA HIS A 266 -24.36 -5.88 -12.10
C HIS A 266 -23.46 -5.58 -13.32
N PRO A 267 -22.34 -6.30 -13.45
CA PRO A 267 -21.47 -6.16 -14.61
C PRO A 267 -22.17 -6.72 -15.85
N VAL A 268 -21.93 -6.09 -16.99
CA VAL A 268 -22.45 -6.55 -18.27
C VAL A 268 -21.37 -6.57 -19.34
N ARG A 269 -21.55 -7.45 -20.32
CA ARG A 269 -20.75 -7.44 -21.54
C ARG A 269 -21.11 -6.21 -22.36
N PHE A 270 -20.10 -5.40 -22.67
CA PHE A 270 -20.26 -4.20 -23.49
C PHE A 270 -19.34 -4.25 -24.70
N ASN A 271 -19.88 -4.02 -25.90
CA ASN A 271 -19.15 -4.10 -27.17
C ASN A 271 -18.34 -5.41 -27.35
N GLY A 272 -18.88 -6.54 -26.89
CA GLY A 272 -18.22 -7.84 -26.93
C GLY A 272 -17.08 -8.04 -25.91
N MET A 273 -16.76 -7.01 -25.11
CA MET A 273 -15.73 -7.05 -24.07
C MET A 273 -16.31 -7.46 -22.72
N ILE A 274 -15.57 -8.30 -21.99
CA ILE A 274 -16.01 -8.95 -20.74
C ILE A 274 -15.33 -8.38 -19.49
N TYR A 275 -14.83 -7.15 -19.55
CA TYR A 275 -14.00 -6.62 -18.47
C TYR A 275 -14.74 -6.49 -17.14
N GLY A 276 -15.97 -5.96 -17.14
CA GLY A 276 -16.80 -5.88 -15.93
C GLY A 276 -17.06 -7.26 -15.31
N GLU A 277 -17.38 -8.26 -16.16
CA GLU A 277 -17.61 -9.64 -15.74
C GLU A 277 -16.33 -10.28 -15.16
N LEU A 278 -15.18 -10.04 -15.79
CA LEU A 278 -13.89 -10.53 -15.33
C LEU A 278 -13.52 -9.94 -13.96
N VAL A 279 -13.69 -8.62 -13.79
CA VAL A 279 -13.45 -7.96 -12.49
C VAL A 279 -14.37 -8.54 -11.41
N ALA A 280 -15.63 -8.84 -11.73
CA ALA A 280 -16.54 -9.51 -10.79
C ALA A 280 -16.08 -10.91 -10.39
N MET A 281 -15.57 -11.71 -11.34
CA MET A 281 -14.97 -13.02 -11.04
C MET A 281 -13.75 -12.88 -10.13
N VAL A 282 -12.90 -11.88 -10.40
CA VAL A 282 -11.73 -11.58 -9.56
C VAL A 282 -12.17 -11.21 -8.14
N ILE A 283 -13.21 -10.37 -7.98
CA ILE A 283 -13.75 -10.02 -6.65
C ILE A 283 -14.22 -11.28 -5.90
N GLY A 284 -14.93 -12.20 -6.57
CA GLY A 284 -15.39 -13.45 -5.94
C GLY A 284 -14.24 -14.37 -5.53
N LEU A 285 -13.22 -14.52 -6.38
CA LEU A 285 -12.03 -15.31 -6.03
C LEU A 285 -11.24 -14.67 -4.89
N ALA A 286 -11.09 -13.35 -4.93
CA ALA A 286 -10.41 -12.56 -3.93
C ALA A 286 -11.09 -12.68 -2.55
N SER A 287 -12.41 -12.51 -2.50
CA SER A 287 -13.16 -12.61 -1.24
C SER A 287 -13.08 -13.99 -0.59
N MET A 288 -13.18 -15.06 -1.38
CA MET A 288 -13.01 -16.44 -0.88
C MET A 288 -11.62 -16.65 -0.30
N PHE A 289 -10.59 -16.21 -1.03
CA PHE A 289 -9.20 -16.35 -0.61
C PHE A 289 -8.91 -15.54 0.67
N SER A 290 -9.38 -14.29 0.70
CA SER A 290 -9.20 -13.35 1.80
C SER A 290 -9.88 -13.85 3.07
N THR A 291 -11.11 -14.36 2.95
CA THR A 291 -11.86 -14.94 4.06
C THR A 291 -11.16 -16.17 4.62
N ALA A 292 -10.69 -17.09 3.76
CA ALA A 292 -9.94 -18.26 4.20
C ALA A 292 -8.66 -17.86 4.94
N CYS A 293 -7.95 -16.86 4.43
CA CYS A 293 -6.75 -16.32 5.05
C CYS A 293 -7.02 -15.67 6.41
N PHE A 294 -8.06 -14.85 6.49
CA PHE A 294 -8.46 -14.15 7.71
C PHE A 294 -8.91 -15.12 8.79
N VAL A 295 -9.79 -16.08 8.45
CA VAL A 295 -10.24 -17.13 9.38
C VAL A 295 -9.06 -17.97 9.84
N GLY A 296 -8.16 -18.36 8.93
CA GLY A 296 -6.93 -19.08 9.27
C GLY A 296 -6.08 -18.32 10.30
N ALA A 297 -5.90 -17.01 10.12
CA ALA A 297 -5.18 -16.17 11.07
C ALA A 297 -5.89 -16.04 12.43
N VAL A 298 -7.22 -15.90 12.43
CA VAL A 298 -8.03 -15.84 13.68
C VAL A 298 -7.93 -17.15 14.45
N VAL A 299 -8.09 -18.29 13.78
CA VAL A 299 -8.01 -19.63 14.39
C VAL A 299 -6.61 -19.88 14.94
N ALA A 300 -5.57 -19.58 14.17
CA ALA A 300 -4.17 -19.69 14.63
C ALA A 300 -3.93 -18.81 15.86
N GLY A 301 -4.44 -17.58 15.84
CA GLY A 301 -4.38 -16.65 16.97
C GLY A 301 -5.09 -17.17 18.22
N ALA A 302 -6.27 -17.77 18.07
CA ALA A 302 -7.05 -18.35 19.16
C ALA A 302 -6.38 -19.61 19.75
N ALA A 303 -5.85 -20.49 18.90
CA ALA A 303 -5.12 -21.68 19.31
C ALA A 303 -3.89 -21.34 20.14
N GLN A 304 -3.14 -20.30 19.74
CA GLN A 304 -1.99 -19.80 20.49
C GLN A 304 -2.39 -19.26 21.87
N MET A 305 -3.51 -18.54 21.97
CA MET A 305 -4.03 -18.05 23.27
C MET A 305 -4.39 -19.23 24.19
N SER A 306 -5.11 -20.23 23.69
CA SER A 306 -5.49 -21.43 24.45
C SER A 306 -4.28 -22.19 24.99
N TRP A 307 -3.29 -22.47 24.14
CA TRP A 307 -2.08 -23.20 24.54
C TRP A 307 -1.21 -22.41 25.53
N SER A 308 -1.21 -21.08 25.43
CA SER A 308 -0.51 -20.24 26.40
C SER A 308 -1.17 -20.26 27.78
N GLN A 309 -2.50 -20.36 27.85
CA GLN A 309 -3.27 -20.41 29.09
C GLN A 309 -3.07 -21.73 29.82
N SER A 310 -2.99 -22.86 29.09
CA SER A 310 -2.68 -24.17 29.69
C SER A 310 -1.28 -24.22 30.31
N LEU A 311 -0.28 -23.66 29.63
CA LEU A 311 1.10 -23.59 30.15
C LEU A 311 1.22 -22.68 31.39
N GLU A 312 0.41 -21.62 31.49
CA GLU A 312 0.36 -20.76 32.68
C GLU A 312 -0.35 -21.45 33.85
N SER A 313 -1.39 -22.25 33.60
CA SER A 313 -2.01 -23.06 34.66
C SER A 313 -1.09 -24.16 35.18
N GLU A 314 -0.29 -24.80 34.32
CA GLU A 314 0.69 -25.82 34.74
C GLU A 314 1.86 -25.22 35.53
N ASN A 315 2.39 -24.06 35.10
CA ASN A 315 3.46 -23.37 35.81
C ASN A 315 3.01 -22.71 37.13
N HIS A 316 1.71 -22.47 37.33
CA HIS A 316 1.18 -22.02 38.62
C HIS A 316 0.92 -23.17 39.61
N SER A 317 0.81 -24.41 39.14
CA SER A 317 0.72 -25.61 40.01
C SER A 317 2.08 -26.11 40.52
N ASP A 318 3.18 -25.80 39.83
CA ASP A 318 4.55 -26.09 40.27
C ASP A 318 5.27 -24.79 40.65
N GLY A 319 5.30 -24.45 41.94
CA GLY A 319 5.95 -23.24 42.42
C GLY A 319 7.47 -23.27 42.32
N SER A 320 8.10 -22.19 41.86
CA SER A 320 9.23 -21.48 42.51
C SER A 320 9.89 -20.44 41.59
N GLU A 321 10.33 -19.35 42.22
CA GLU A 321 11.01 -18.19 41.64
C GLU A 321 12.22 -18.53 40.78
N GLN A 322 12.35 -17.94 39.58
CA GLN A 322 13.66 -17.69 38.95
C GLN A 322 13.67 -16.35 38.20
N ASN A 323 14.34 -15.37 38.80
CA ASN A 323 14.83 -14.15 38.19
C ASN A 323 16.08 -14.45 37.34
N GLU A 324 16.20 -13.90 36.11
CA GLU A 324 17.44 -13.38 35.48
C GLU A 324 17.26 -13.03 33.95
N PRO A 325 18.19 -12.32 33.27
CA PRO A 325 18.33 -10.87 33.33
C PRO A 325 18.10 -10.17 31.96
N SER A 326 17.97 -8.85 32.03
CA SER A 326 17.67 -7.91 30.95
C SER A 326 18.95 -7.45 30.22
N ASP A 327 19.40 -8.16 29.18
CA ASP A 327 20.66 -7.79 28.49
C ASP A 327 20.57 -7.51 26.97
N ARG A 328 19.38 -7.47 26.37
CA ARG A 328 19.23 -7.24 24.91
C ARG A 328 18.80 -5.83 24.48
N LYS A 329 18.50 -4.94 25.43
CA LYS A 329 17.98 -3.58 25.17
C LYS A 329 19.05 -2.48 25.06
N SER A 330 20.34 -2.79 25.24
CA SER A 330 21.39 -1.76 25.30
C SER A 330 21.91 -1.26 23.94
N MET A 331 21.83 -2.08 22.88
CA MET A 331 22.59 -1.80 21.65
C MET A 331 22.07 -0.63 20.80
N ILE A 332 20.75 -0.45 20.72
CA ILE A 332 20.13 0.64 19.95
C ILE A 332 20.30 2.00 20.65
N THR A 333 20.26 1.98 21.99
CA THR A 333 20.47 3.15 22.84
C THR A 333 21.91 3.65 22.72
N VAL A 334 22.89 2.73 22.68
CA VAL A 334 24.32 3.03 22.50
C VAL A 334 24.62 3.62 21.11
N VAL A 335 23.93 3.16 20.05
CA VAL A 335 24.09 3.73 18.70
C VAL A 335 23.51 5.15 18.61
N ARG A 336 22.38 5.40 19.29
CA ARG A 336 21.74 6.73 19.34
C ARG A 336 22.60 7.77 20.07
N GLU A 337 23.23 7.42 21.19
CA GLU A 337 24.14 8.34 21.90
C GLU A 337 25.38 8.69 21.08
N LYS A 338 25.95 7.72 20.35
CA LYS A 338 27.13 7.97 19.52
C LYS A 338 26.84 8.88 18.32
N LEU A 339 25.64 8.82 17.74
CA LEU A 339 25.19 9.73 16.68
C LEU A 339 24.96 11.16 17.19
N LYS A 340 24.47 11.31 18.42
CA LYS A 340 24.17 12.63 19.01
C LYS A 340 25.44 13.42 19.36
N ASN A 341 26.53 12.72 19.67
CA ASN A 341 27.79 13.32 20.10
C ASN A 341 28.80 13.63 18.98
N LYS A 342 28.42 13.53 17.70
CA LYS A 342 29.33 13.75 16.54
C LYS A 342 30.67 13.01 16.66
N GLN A 343 30.69 11.83 17.31
CA GLN A 343 31.90 11.00 17.42
C GLN A 343 31.99 9.96 16.29
N LEU A 344 31.64 10.37 15.06
CA LEU A 344 31.86 9.62 13.83
C LEU A 344 32.43 10.53 12.75
#